data_AF-A0A661LNM6-F1
#
_entry.id   AF-A0A661LNM6-F1
#
_cell.length_a   1.000
_cell.length_b   1.000
_cell.length_c   1.000
_cell.angle_alpha   90.00
_cell.angle_beta   90.00
_cell.angle_gamma   90.00
#
_symmetry.space_group_name_H-M   'P 1'
#
loop_
_entity.id
_entity.type
_entity.pdbx_description
1 polymer ?
#
loop_
_entity_poly.entity_id
_entity_poly.type
_entity_poly.pdbx_seq_one_letter_code
_entity_poly.pdbx_strand_id
1 'polypeptide(L)'
;FLEYIRQSIEKKYGRHLLYRGGLKIYTTVNLKMQAAAKKAIKKGLDELDKREGFRSPRRRFIFSDEEKFNDQMIERSGKNPLEIGTITEGTVIKVDSINQETLVQIGDKKGILPLSEMKWARMVDPEKAYFESKLQDPADVLTPGDIITVKIIKKAKDFPHMILSLEQTPEAQAALFCLEAKTGYVKAMVGGLDFSKSQFNRATQARRQPGSAFKPIIYAAALDKGLTPSSIIIDAPFISPIGEEEKLWKPKNYKEKFYGPTPFRTGLIKSRNIMTIKILKKIGVKHAIDYARRMGIDSPLSADLSLALGSSGLSLVDLTKAYSVFANGGMLVKPVFITKIIDRNGKILEENQPSFSESISQETAYIMTDLLKAVVTEGTGWRAKALSRPVAGKTGTTNDLRDAWFIGFNPTLVTGVWVGYDDSSPMGKGETGSRAACPIWLNFMREVLKGEAIIPFQHPEGVIITKIDARTGLLASPSSQKTYFQAFKKGTEPTTYSPKPDSGKPGEFFQLDMDYSN
;
A
#
# COMPACT_ATOMS: atom_id res chain seq x y z
N PHE A 1 5.21 17.42 -3.00
CA PHE A 1 5.22 18.27 -1.79
C PHE A 1 5.23 19.76 -2.14
N LEU A 2 6.30 20.30 -2.73
CA LEU A 2 6.41 21.75 -2.99
C LEU A 2 5.26 22.31 -3.84
N GLU A 3 4.85 21.62 -4.91
CA GLU A 3 3.71 22.05 -5.73
C GLU A 3 2.40 22.10 -4.93
N TYR A 4 2.19 21.15 -4.01
CA TYR A 4 1.03 21.18 -3.11
C TYR A 4 1.07 22.39 -2.16
N ILE A 5 2.25 22.73 -1.63
CA ILE A 5 2.44 23.95 -0.82
C ILE A 5 2.14 25.20 -1.65
N ARG A 6 2.69 25.28 -2.86
CA ARG A 6 2.49 26.40 -3.79
C ARG A 6 0.99 26.62 -4.07
N GLN A 7 0.28 25.57 -4.45
CA GLN A 7 -1.17 25.60 -4.69
C GLN A 7 -1.96 25.98 -3.43
N SER A 8 -1.56 25.48 -2.26
CA SER A 8 -2.23 25.78 -0.99
C SER A 8 -2.07 27.25 -0.59
N ILE A 9 -0.87 27.81 -0.79
CA ILE A 9 -0.59 29.22 -0.50
C ILE A 9 -1.26 30.11 -1.54
N GLU A 10 -1.22 29.77 -2.83
CA GLU A 10 -1.94 30.51 -3.86
C GLU A 10 -3.44 30.58 -3.57
N LYS A 11 -4.04 29.45 -3.17
CA LYS A 11 -5.45 29.39 -2.79
C LYS A 11 -5.77 30.26 -1.56
N LYS A 12 -4.87 30.33 -0.57
CA LYS A 12 -5.11 31.03 0.70
C LYS A 12 -4.78 32.53 0.64
N TYR A 13 -3.68 32.90 -0.01
CA TYR A 13 -3.13 34.25 0.00
C TYR A 13 -3.14 34.96 -1.37
N GLY A 14 -3.56 34.25 -2.42
CA GLY A 14 -3.58 34.74 -3.78
C GLY A 14 -2.23 34.71 -4.48
N ARG A 15 -2.28 34.74 -5.81
CA ARG A 15 -1.11 34.67 -6.69
C ARG A 15 -0.13 35.83 -6.47
N HIS A 16 -0.63 37.04 -6.23
CA HIS A 16 0.22 38.21 -6.02
C HIS A 16 1.13 38.06 -4.80
N LEU A 17 0.56 37.69 -3.64
CA LEU A 17 1.36 37.54 -2.42
C LEU A 17 2.34 36.37 -2.52
N LEU A 18 1.93 35.25 -3.13
CA LEU A 18 2.81 34.10 -3.35
C LEU A 18 4.07 34.47 -4.14
N TYR A 19 3.92 35.14 -5.29
CA TYR A 19 5.04 35.37 -6.21
C TYR A 19 5.76 36.71 -6.00
N ARG A 20 5.11 37.70 -5.38
CA ARG A 20 5.68 39.05 -5.17
C ARG A 20 5.84 39.43 -3.69
N GLY A 21 5.28 38.66 -2.76
CA GLY A 21 5.34 38.97 -1.32
C GLY A 21 6.73 38.78 -0.69
N GLY A 22 7.63 38.06 -1.36
CA GLY A 22 8.94 37.70 -0.78
C GLY A 22 8.81 36.76 0.43
N LEU A 23 7.85 35.84 0.37
CA LEU A 23 7.52 34.95 1.48
C LEU A 23 8.65 33.96 1.75
N LYS A 24 8.99 33.75 3.02
CA LYS A 24 9.78 32.59 3.48
C LYS A 24 8.85 31.59 4.15
N ILE A 25 8.82 30.38 3.61
CA ILE A 25 7.88 29.31 4.00
C ILE A 25 8.67 28.18 4.64
N TYR A 26 8.41 27.93 5.92
CA TYR A 26 9.02 26.85 6.70
C TYR A 26 8.07 25.66 6.70
N THR A 27 8.57 24.49 6.30
CA THR A 27 7.74 23.30 6.08
C THR A 27 8.18 22.13 6.96
N THR A 28 7.30 21.14 7.09
CA THR A 28 7.52 19.96 7.93
C THR A 28 8.25 18.81 7.22
N VAL A 29 8.50 18.94 5.91
CA VAL A 29 9.11 17.87 5.11
C VAL A 29 10.53 17.58 5.59
N ASN A 30 10.85 16.31 5.78
CA ASN A 30 12.20 15.87 6.06
C ASN A 30 12.86 15.46 4.73
N LEU A 31 13.93 16.15 4.34
CA LEU A 31 14.57 15.93 3.04
C LEU A 31 15.12 14.50 2.86
N LYS A 32 15.66 13.89 3.94
CA LYS A 32 16.15 12.50 3.91
C LYS A 32 14.99 11.53 3.71
N MET A 33 13.90 11.71 4.44
CA MET A 33 12.69 10.88 4.29
C MET A 33 12.05 11.08 2.90
N GLN A 34 11.97 12.32 2.41
CA GLN A 34 11.44 12.60 1.07
C GLN A 34 12.27 11.92 -0.04
N ALA A 35 13.61 11.91 0.08
CA ALA A 35 14.49 11.20 -0.84
C ALA A 35 14.30 9.67 -0.74
N ALA A 36 14.20 9.13 0.47
CA ALA A 36 13.91 7.71 0.71
C ALA A 36 12.55 7.29 0.10
N ALA A 37 11.52 8.13 0.23
CA ALA A 37 10.19 7.88 -0.33
C ALA A 37 10.23 7.80 -1.87
N LYS A 38 10.91 8.75 -2.53
CA LYS A 38 11.10 8.72 -3.99
C LYS A 38 11.84 7.46 -4.44
N LYS A 39 12.93 7.11 -3.75
CA LYS A 39 13.71 5.90 -4.04
C LYS A 39 12.90 4.62 -3.86
N ALA A 40 12.10 4.54 -2.80
CA ALA A 40 11.23 3.39 -2.52
C ALA A 40 10.13 3.23 -3.58
N ILE A 41 9.48 4.33 -3.99
CA ILE A 41 8.47 4.31 -5.07
C ILE A 41 9.09 3.86 -6.38
N LYS A 42 10.21 4.48 -6.80
CA LYS A 42 10.87 4.11 -8.06
C LYS A 42 11.22 2.63 -8.06
N LYS A 43 11.88 2.15 -7.01
CA LYS A 43 12.26 0.74 -6.88
C LYS A 43 11.06 -0.19 -6.94
N GLY A 44 9.98 0.11 -6.21
CA GLY A 44 8.81 -0.77 -6.19
C GLY A 44 8.04 -0.78 -7.52
N LEU A 45 7.99 0.34 -8.23
CA LEU A 45 7.40 0.42 -9.57
C LEU A 45 8.28 -0.29 -10.60
N ASP A 46 9.60 -0.12 -10.58
CA ASP A 46 10.52 -0.88 -11.43
C ASP A 46 10.36 -2.40 -11.19
N GLU A 47 10.25 -2.81 -9.93
CA GLU A 47 10.04 -4.22 -9.58
C GLU A 47 8.66 -4.74 -10.01
N LEU A 48 7.60 -3.91 -9.94
CA LEU A 48 6.25 -4.28 -10.41
C LEU A 48 6.25 -4.43 -11.94
N ASP A 49 6.76 -3.43 -12.64
CA ASP A 49 6.80 -3.38 -14.11
C ASP A 49 7.54 -4.61 -14.68
N LYS A 50 8.69 -4.97 -14.08
CA LYS A 50 9.43 -6.19 -14.47
C LYS A 50 8.64 -7.47 -14.21
N ARG A 51 7.79 -7.49 -13.18
CA ARG A 51 6.90 -8.63 -12.89
C ARG A 51 5.66 -8.65 -13.77
N GLU A 52 5.25 -7.57 -14.40
CA GLU A 52 4.14 -7.58 -15.37
C GLU A 52 4.63 -8.06 -16.73
N GLY A 53 5.88 -7.76 -17.08
CA GLY A 53 6.53 -8.23 -18.29
C GLY A 53 6.94 -7.08 -19.21
N PHE A 54 7.53 -7.44 -20.33
CA PHE A 54 7.97 -6.49 -21.35
C PHE A 54 6.83 -6.22 -22.32
N ARG A 55 6.44 -4.95 -22.45
CA ARG A 55 5.28 -4.54 -23.27
C ARG A 55 5.59 -4.61 -24.75
N SER A 56 6.72 -4.06 -25.14
CA SER A 56 7.29 -4.09 -26.49
C SER A 56 8.47 -3.11 -26.55
N PRO A 57 9.33 -3.23 -27.58
CA PRO A 57 10.27 -2.18 -27.94
C PRO A 57 9.55 -0.85 -28.15
N ARG A 58 10.23 0.27 -27.86
CA ARG A 58 9.61 1.61 -27.96
C ARG A 58 9.17 1.92 -29.39
N ARG A 59 9.99 1.53 -30.35
CA ARG A 59 9.83 1.70 -31.80
C ARG A 59 10.67 0.65 -32.50
N ARG A 60 10.40 0.41 -33.78
CA ARG A 60 11.22 -0.41 -34.67
C ARG A 60 11.54 0.40 -35.91
N PHE A 61 12.80 0.41 -36.31
CA PHE A 61 13.17 0.91 -37.63
C PHE A 61 12.98 -0.17 -38.68
N ILE A 62 12.34 0.21 -39.78
CA ILE A 62 12.34 -0.59 -41.01
C ILE A 62 13.53 -0.10 -41.82
N PHE A 63 14.52 -0.97 -42.02
CA PHE A 63 15.75 -0.63 -42.72
C PHE A 63 15.45 -0.27 -44.18
N SER A 64 15.50 1.01 -44.52
CA SER A 64 15.61 1.44 -45.92
C SER A 64 16.92 2.17 -46.22
N ASP A 65 17.64 2.70 -45.20
CA ASP A 65 18.98 3.31 -45.30
C ASP A 65 19.67 3.30 -43.90
N GLU A 66 20.72 2.49 -43.69
CA GLU A 66 21.45 2.42 -42.39
C GLU A 66 22.25 3.69 -42.06
N GLU A 67 22.76 4.41 -43.06
CA GLU A 67 23.65 5.57 -42.86
C GLU A 67 22.93 6.79 -42.26
N LYS A 68 21.73 7.13 -42.78
CA LYS A 68 20.94 8.27 -42.28
C LYS A 68 20.48 8.12 -40.83
N PHE A 69 20.43 6.88 -40.32
CA PHE A 69 20.01 6.57 -38.96
C PHE A 69 21.13 6.81 -37.93
N ASN A 70 22.37 6.40 -38.27
CA ASN A 70 23.53 6.63 -37.41
C ASN A 70 23.75 8.13 -37.17
N ASP A 71 23.63 8.96 -38.20
CA ASP A 71 23.79 10.41 -38.09
C ASP A 71 22.73 11.05 -37.17
N GLN A 72 21.45 10.65 -37.30
CA GLN A 72 20.37 11.15 -36.44
C GLN A 72 20.46 10.68 -34.98
N MET A 73 20.99 9.48 -34.74
CA MET A 73 21.22 8.96 -33.39
C MET A 73 22.45 9.56 -32.74
N ILE A 74 23.51 9.87 -33.50
CA ILE A 74 24.68 10.61 -33.01
C ILE A 74 24.30 12.05 -32.64
N GLU A 75 23.43 12.71 -33.42
CA GLU A 75 22.88 14.03 -33.09
C GLU A 75 21.98 14.04 -31.85
N ARG A 76 21.12 13.00 -31.67
CA ARG A 76 20.21 12.89 -30.52
C ARG A 76 20.87 12.35 -29.25
N SER A 77 21.93 11.55 -29.39
CA SER A 77 22.78 11.12 -28.29
C SER A 77 23.67 12.29 -27.88
N GLY A 78 23.06 13.32 -27.31
CA GLY A 78 23.80 14.36 -26.60
C GLY A 78 24.82 13.71 -25.67
N LYS A 79 25.98 14.35 -25.52
CA LYS A 79 27.23 13.95 -24.82
C LYS A 79 27.04 13.42 -23.38
N ASN A 80 26.15 12.48 -23.15
CA ASN A 80 25.88 11.89 -21.86
C ASN A 80 26.97 10.85 -21.62
N PRO A 81 27.73 10.97 -20.51
CA PRO A 81 28.75 10.00 -20.19
C PRO A 81 28.15 8.60 -20.14
N LEU A 82 28.71 7.69 -20.95
CA LEU A 82 28.39 6.25 -20.92
C LEU A 82 29.03 5.63 -19.68
N GLU A 83 28.55 6.02 -18.51
CA GLU A 83 28.97 5.54 -17.21
C GLU A 83 28.17 4.32 -16.75
N ILE A 84 28.76 3.57 -15.82
CA ILE A 84 28.04 2.46 -15.18
C ILE A 84 26.83 3.06 -14.45
N GLY A 85 25.65 2.52 -14.71
CA GLY A 85 24.40 3.00 -14.14
C GLY A 85 23.62 3.94 -15.06
N THR A 86 24.23 4.47 -16.14
CA THR A 86 23.52 5.27 -17.14
C THR A 86 22.43 4.44 -17.81
N ILE A 87 21.21 4.98 -17.84
CA ILE A 87 20.07 4.42 -18.57
C ILE A 87 19.89 5.24 -19.84
N THR A 88 19.88 4.58 -20.99
CA THR A 88 19.80 5.24 -22.30
C THR A 88 19.06 4.36 -23.31
N GLU A 89 18.69 4.93 -24.44
CA GLU A 89 18.16 4.16 -25.56
C GLU A 89 19.30 3.51 -26.36
N GLY A 90 19.02 2.35 -26.93
CA GLY A 90 19.91 1.63 -27.83
C GLY A 90 19.12 0.87 -28.89
N THR A 91 19.76 0.63 -30.03
CA THR A 91 19.13 -0.07 -31.17
C THR A 91 19.67 -1.48 -31.26
N VAL A 92 18.77 -2.47 -31.33
CA VAL A 92 19.13 -3.87 -31.52
C VAL A 92 19.71 -4.05 -32.92
N ILE A 93 20.96 -4.49 -33.00
CA ILE A 93 21.67 -4.76 -34.27
C ILE A 93 21.55 -6.24 -34.64
N LYS A 94 21.74 -7.13 -33.67
CA LYS A 94 21.70 -8.57 -33.87
C LYS A 94 21.20 -9.27 -32.62
N VAL A 95 20.40 -10.31 -32.81
CA VAL A 95 20.00 -11.25 -31.75
C VAL A 95 20.65 -12.59 -32.05
N ASP A 96 21.36 -13.16 -31.07
CA ASP A 96 22.08 -14.42 -31.18
C ASP A 96 21.49 -15.44 -30.19
N SER A 97 20.61 -16.30 -30.71
CA SER A 97 19.95 -17.38 -29.95
C SER A 97 20.93 -18.43 -29.42
N ILE A 98 22.06 -18.65 -30.11
CA ILE A 98 23.05 -19.68 -29.74
C ILE A 98 23.82 -19.22 -28.49
N ASN A 99 24.31 -17.98 -28.52
CA ASN A 99 25.04 -17.39 -27.41
C ASN A 99 24.12 -16.79 -26.34
N GLN A 100 22.81 -16.71 -26.59
CA GLN A 100 21.80 -16.06 -25.74
C GLN A 100 22.13 -14.58 -25.47
N GLU A 101 22.56 -13.87 -26.51
CA GLU A 101 23.03 -12.49 -26.42
C GLU A 101 22.40 -11.60 -27.50
N THR A 102 22.21 -10.31 -27.18
CA THR A 102 21.75 -9.30 -28.12
C THR A 102 22.78 -8.18 -28.24
N LEU A 103 23.22 -7.89 -29.46
CA LEU A 103 24.11 -6.77 -29.76
C LEU A 103 23.31 -5.48 -29.93
N VAL A 104 23.63 -4.46 -29.15
CA VAL A 104 22.91 -3.18 -29.11
C VAL A 104 23.87 -2.03 -29.40
N GLN A 105 23.47 -1.14 -30.31
CA GLN A 105 24.17 0.11 -30.61
C GLN A 105 23.67 1.23 -29.69
N ILE A 106 24.59 1.94 -29.04
CA ILE A 106 24.33 3.09 -28.16
C ILE A 106 25.28 4.22 -28.58
N GLY A 107 24.75 5.23 -29.27
CA GLY A 107 25.59 6.27 -29.86
C GLY A 107 26.63 5.68 -30.81
N ASP A 108 27.90 5.97 -30.58
CA ASP A 108 29.06 5.45 -31.33
C ASP A 108 29.55 4.07 -30.85
N LYS A 109 29.01 3.53 -29.75
CA LYS A 109 29.50 2.30 -29.12
C LYS A 109 28.51 1.14 -29.21
N LYS A 110 29.05 -0.07 -29.07
CA LYS A 110 28.27 -1.31 -28.99
C LYS A 110 28.32 -1.90 -27.57
N GLY A 111 27.21 -2.53 -27.19
CA GLY A 111 27.07 -3.28 -25.95
C GLY A 111 26.36 -4.61 -26.18
N ILE A 112 26.64 -5.58 -25.32
CA ILE A 112 25.99 -6.88 -25.26
C ILE A 112 24.94 -6.85 -24.16
N LEU A 113 23.71 -7.21 -24.52
CA LEU A 113 22.62 -7.52 -23.61
C LEU A 113 22.46 -9.05 -23.52
N PRO A 114 22.98 -9.70 -22.48
CA PRO A 114 22.83 -11.14 -22.30
C PRO A 114 21.42 -11.49 -21.80
N LEU A 115 20.94 -12.70 -22.12
CA LEU A 115 19.63 -13.20 -21.68
C LEU A 115 19.47 -13.08 -20.15
N SER A 116 20.54 -13.31 -19.38
CA SER A 116 20.56 -13.17 -17.92
C SER A 116 20.07 -11.81 -17.42
N GLU A 117 20.30 -10.74 -18.18
CA GLU A 117 19.96 -9.36 -17.85
C GLU A 117 18.62 -8.91 -18.48
N MET A 118 17.89 -9.83 -19.13
CA MET A 118 16.55 -9.61 -19.68
C MET A 118 15.57 -10.76 -19.38
N LYS A 119 15.90 -11.72 -18.50
CA LYS A 119 15.02 -12.88 -18.15
C LYS A 119 13.60 -12.51 -17.73
N TRP A 120 13.41 -11.29 -17.21
CA TRP A 120 12.11 -10.78 -16.79
C TRP A 120 11.19 -10.43 -17.98
N ALA A 121 11.78 -10.19 -19.15
CA ALA A 121 11.18 -9.55 -20.31
C ALA A 121 10.31 -10.48 -21.15
N ARG A 122 9.52 -11.34 -20.52
CA ARG A 122 8.46 -12.10 -21.19
C ARG A 122 7.35 -11.15 -21.67
N MET A 123 6.63 -11.52 -22.71
CA MET A 123 5.44 -10.77 -23.16
C MET A 123 4.40 -10.67 -22.04
N VAL A 124 3.75 -9.51 -21.94
CA VAL A 124 2.72 -9.24 -20.93
C VAL A 124 1.51 -10.14 -21.17
N ASP A 125 1.12 -10.90 -20.15
CA ASP A 125 -0.08 -11.73 -20.12
C ASP A 125 -0.75 -11.53 -18.74
N PRO A 126 -1.83 -10.72 -18.65
CA PRO A 126 -2.47 -10.40 -17.38
C PRO A 126 -3.05 -11.60 -16.62
N GLU A 127 -3.38 -12.68 -17.34
CA GLU A 127 -4.00 -13.89 -16.79
C GLU A 127 -2.96 -14.86 -16.20
N LYS A 128 -1.69 -14.74 -16.62
CA LYS A 128 -0.59 -15.56 -16.13
C LYS A 128 0.25 -14.84 -15.09
N ALA A 129 0.53 -15.52 -13.99
CA ALA A 129 1.46 -14.98 -13.02
C ALA A 129 2.89 -15.06 -13.58
N TYR A 130 3.75 -14.10 -13.22
CA TYR A 130 5.14 -14.02 -13.71
C TYR A 130 6.00 -15.27 -13.44
N PHE A 131 5.64 -16.10 -12.45
CA PHE A 131 6.36 -17.35 -12.16
C PHE A 131 5.90 -18.53 -13.03
N GLU A 132 4.84 -18.36 -13.83
CA GLU A 132 4.28 -19.39 -14.71
C GLU A 132 4.91 -19.35 -16.13
N SER A 133 5.64 -18.28 -16.48
CA SER A 133 6.29 -18.12 -17.79
C SER A 133 7.69 -17.51 -17.64
N LYS A 134 8.67 -18.03 -18.41
CA LYS A 134 10.06 -17.56 -18.42
C LYS A 134 10.52 -17.36 -19.86
N LEU A 135 11.24 -16.27 -20.11
CA LEU A 135 11.93 -16.03 -21.37
C LEU A 135 13.05 -17.07 -21.55
N GLN A 136 13.09 -17.74 -22.70
CA GLN A 136 14.09 -18.76 -23.03
C GLN A 136 15.08 -18.27 -24.08
N ASP A 137 14.62 -17.45 -25.03
CA ASP A 137 15.45 -16.92 -26.10
C ASP A 137 15.25 -15.39 -26.21
N PRO A 138 16.32 -14.57 -26.29
CA PRO A 138 16.18 -13.15 -26.61
C PRO A 138 15.36 -12.87 -27.90
N ALA A 139 15.41 -13.78 -28.88
CA ALA A 139 14.67 -13.67 -30.14
C ALA A 139 13.15 -13.81 -29.98
N ASP A 140 12.67 -14.34 -28.84
CA ASP A 140 11.24 -14.40 -28.53
C ASP A 140 10.62 -12.99 -28.37
N VAL A 141 11.45 -11.99 -28.07
CA VAL A 141 10.98 -10.64 -27.66
C VAL A 141 11.73 -9.48 -28.29
N LEU A 142 12.93 -9.70 -28.83
CA LEU A 142 13.72 -8.69 -29.53
C LEU A 142 14.00 -9.11 -30.97
N THR A 143 14.04 -8.12 -31.86
CA THR A 143 14.36 -8.25 -33.28
C THR A 143 15.32 -7.14 -33.72
N PRO A 144 16.17 -7.37 -34.73
CA PRO A 144 16.98 -6.31 -35.32
C PRO A 144 16.13 -5.09 -35.72
N GLY A 145 16.62 -3.89 -35.38
CA GLY A 145 15.94 -2.62 -35.60
C GLY A 145 15.08 -2.13 -34.43
N ASP A 146 14.89 -2.94 -33.38
CA ASP A 146 14.16 -2.53 -32.18
C ASP A 146 14.91 -1.48 -31.36
N ILE A 147 14.23 -0.41 -30.97
CA ILE A 147 14.74 0.57 -30.00
C ILE A 147 14.30 0.15 -28.60
N ILE A 148 15.28 -0.10 -27.75
CA ILE A 148 15.10 -0.53 -26.37
C ILE A 148 15.75 0.43 -25.40
N THR A 149 15.27 0.46 -24.16
CA THR A 149 15.95 1.16 -23.08
C THR A 149 16.87 0.19 -22.36
N VAL A 150 18.13 0.57 -22.20
CA VAL A 150 19.17 -0.26 -21.58
C VAL A 150 19.91 0.50 -20.51
N LYS A 151 20.39 -0.22 -19.51
CA LYS A 151 21.30 0.30 -18.48
C LYS A 151 22.67 -0.31 -18.64
N ILE A 152 23.70 0.53 -18.56
CA ILE A 152 25.09 0.06 -18.59
C ILE A 152 25.43 -0.55 -17.23
N ILE A 153 25.70 -1.86 -17.17
CA ILE A 153 26.04 -2.56 -15.92
C ILE A 153 27.54 -2.79 -15.77
N LYS A 154 28.28 -2.92 -16.89
CA LYS A 154 29.74 -3.02 -16.90
C LYS A 154 30.31 -2.29 -18.11
N LYS A 155 31.40 -1.53 -17.88
CA LYS A 155 32.18 -0.93 -18.98
C LYS A 155 33.07 -2.00 -19.63
N ALA A 156 33.37 -1.79 -20.90
CA ALA A 156 34.47 -2.49 -21.56
C ALA A 156 35.79 -2.08 -20.87
N LYS A 157 36.35 -3.01 -20.08
CA LYS A 157 37.75 -2.99 -19.64
C LYS A 157 38.52 -4.11 -20.34
N ASP A 158 37.95 -5.33 -20.33
CA ASP A 158 38.57 -6.57 -20.79
C ASP A 158 37.75 -7.32 -21.88
N PHE A 159 36.60 -6.78 -22.29
CA PHE A 159 35.71 -7.32 -23.32
C PHE A 159 35.53 -6.30 -24.45
N PRO A 160 35.30 -6.73 -25.71
CA PRO A 160 35.15 -5.82 -26.85
C PRO A 160 33.93 -4.88 -26.74
N HIS A 161 32.97 -5.20 -25.86
CA HIS A 161 31.69 -4.49 -25.73
C HIS A 161 31.31 -4.26 -24.26
N MET A 162 30.51 -3.21 -24.00
CA MET A 162 29.91 -2.97 -22.67
C MET A 162 28.84 -4.04 -22.37
N ILE A 163 28.57 -4.33 -21.10
CA ILE A 163 27.44 -5.20 -20.73
C ILE A 163 26.25 -4.34 -20.31
N LEU A 164 25.08 -4.71 -20.82
CA LEU A 164 23.82 -3.99 -20.69
C LEU A 164 22.78 -4.81 -19.93
N SER A 165 21.82 -4.14 -19.30
CA SER A 165 20.58 -4.75 -18.82
C SER A 165 19.36 -4.08 -19.44
N LEU A 166 18.33 -4.88 -19.75
CA LEU A 166 17.09 -4.35 -20.34
C LEU A 166 16.29 -3.63 -19.25
N GLU A 167 15.87 -2.41 -19.57
CA GLU A 167 15.05 -1.57 -18.70
C GLU A 167 13.76 -1.15 -19.41
N GLN A 168 12.74 -0.87 -18.63
CA GLN A 168 11.46 -0.34 -19.09
C GLN A 168 11.00 0.72 -18.09
N THR A 169 10.38 1.78 -18.61
CA THR A 169 9.80 2.80 -17.73
C THR A 169 8.46 2.28 -17.21
N PRO A 170 8.25 2.22 -15.88
CA PRO A 170 6.96 1.81 -15.33
C PRO A 170 5.81 2.71 -15.81
N GLU A 171 4.71 2.07 -16.22
CA GLU A 171 3.46 2.77 -16.54
C GLU A 171 2.58 2.92 -15.30
N ALA A 172 2.53 1.88 -14.45
CA ALA A 172 1.89 1.94 -13.15
C ALA A 172 2.41 3.12 -12.30
N GLN A 173 1.53 3.69 -11.49
CA GLN A 173 1.82 4.80 -10.60
C GLN A 173 1.79 4.36 -9.14
N ALA A 174 2.44 5.16 -8.30
CA ALA A 174 2.40 4.97 -6.86
C ALA A 174 2.39 6.32 -6.13
N ALA A 175 1.87 6.30 -4.91
CA ALA A 175 1.88 7.43 -4.00
C ALA A 175 2.33 6.98 -2.61
N LEU A 176 3.02 7.86 -1.90
CA LEU A 176 3.45 7.65 -0.52
C LEU A 176 3.19 8.91 0.29
N PHE A 177 2.55 8.74 1.44
CA PHE A 177 2.30 9.81 2.40
C PHE A 177 2.73 9.36 3.79
N CYS A 178 3.59 10.14 4.44
CA CYS A 178 4.14 9.84 5.76
C CYS A 178 3.97 11.05 6.69
N LEU A 179 3.39 10.81 7.86
CA LEU A 179 3.21 11.80 8.91
C LEU A 179 3.67 11.26 10.27
N GLU A 180 4.08 12.17 11.15
CA GLU A 180 4.42 11.86 12.53
C GLU A 180 3.16 11.70 13.38
N ALA A 181 3.02 10.54 14.03
CA ALA A 181 1.78 10.11 14.69
C ALA A 181 1.29 11.13 15.74
N LYS A 182 2.22 11.70 16.52
CA LYS A 182 1.89 12.61 17.63
C LYS A 182 1.63 14.05 17.21
N THR A 183 2.31 14.53 16.16
CA THR A 183 2.32 15.96 15.80
C THR A 183 1.51 16.28 14.54
N GLY A 184 1.23 15.27 13.70
CA GLY A 184 0.67 15.47 12.37
C GLY A 184 1.66 16.06 11.36
N TYR A 185 2.94 16.24 11.71
CA TYR A 185 3.94 16.78 10.79
C TYR A 185 4.16 15.86 9.60
N VAL A 186 3.90 16.36 8.39
CA VAL A 186 4.07 15.61 7.14
C VAL A 186 5.55 15.55 6.78
N LYS A 187 6.18 14.40 7.04
CA LYS A 187 7.61 14.20 6.82
C LYS A 187 7.96 13.85 5.38
N ALA A 188 7.05 13.17 4.65
CA ALA A 188 7.24 12.87 3.24
C ALA A 188 5.90 12.79 2.49
N MET A 189 5.87 13.29 1.25
CA MET A 189 4.74 13.16 0.33
C MET A 189 5.21 13.07 -1.12
N VAL A 190 4.90 11.95 -1.78
CA VAL A 190 5.18 11.69 -3.19
C VAL A 190 3.87 11.28 -3.87
N GLY A 191 3.52 11.95 -4.97
CA GLY A 191 2.23 11.78 -5.66
C GLY A 191 2.29 11.02 -7.00
N GLY A 192 3.46 10.50 -7.37
CA GLY A 192 3.68 9.81 -8.63
C GLY A 192 5.16 9.49 -8.86
N LEU A 193 5.46 8.78 -9.95
CA LEU A 193 6.82 8.39 -10.31
C LEU A 193 7.70 9.59 -10.71
N ASP A 194 7.17 10.47 -11.56
CA ASP A 194 7.90 11.58 -12.16
C ASP A 194 7.02 12.83 -12.29
N PHE A 195 7.39 13.88 -11.56
CA PHE A 195 6.66 15.15 -11.55
C PHE A 195 6.73 15.90 -12.88
N SER A 196 7.81 15.73 -13.65
CA SER A 196 7.97 16.40 -14.95
C SER A 196 7.01 15.83 -16.00
N LYS A 197 6.64 14.55 -15.87
CA LYS A 197 5.66 13.88 -16.72
C LYS A 197 4.23 14.08 -16.24
N SER A 198 4.01 14.11 -14.93
CA SER A 198 2.68 14.27 -14.34
C SER A 198 2.74 15.05 -13.03
N GLN A 199 2.13 16.25 -13.03
CA GLN A 199 2.00 17.07 -11.82
C GLN A 199 0.83 16.63 -10.91
N PHE A 200 0.02 15.66 -11.35
CA PHE A 200 -1.10 15.14 -10.58
C PHE A 200 -0.61 14.43 -9.31
N ASN A 201 -1.02 14.94 -8.16
CA ASN A 201 -0.61 14.43 -6.86
C ASN A 201 -1.58 13.36 -6.36
N ARG A 202 -1.28 12.10 -6.67
CA ARG A 202 -2.12 10.95 -6.29
C ARG A 202 -2.24 10.73 -4.78
N ALA A 203 -1.35 11.30 -3.97
CA ALA A 203 -1.48 11.22 -2.52
C ALA A 203 -2.71 12.02 -2.01
N THR A 204 -3.01 13.16 -2.65
CA THR A 204 -4.03 14.11 -2.19
C THR A 204 -5.24 14.21 -3.10
N GLN A 205 -5.05 14.04 -4.41
CA GLN A 205 -6.08 14.31 -5.43
C GLN A 205 -6.75 13.04 -5.94
N ALA A 206 -6.03 11.92 -6.01
CA ALA A 206 -6.62 10.66 -6.47
C ALA A 206 -7.59 10.11 -5.41
N ARG A 207 -8.77 9.68 -5.85
CA ARG A 207 -9.71 8.91 -5.04
C ARG A 207 -9.77 7.50 -5.57
N ARG A 208 -9.23 6.56 -4.81
CA ARG A 208 -9.06 5.16 -5.22
C ARG A 208 -9.67 4.25 -4.18
N GLN A 209 -10.16 3.09 -4.59
CA GLN A 209 -10.84 2.18 -3.65
C GLN A 209 -9.79 1.59 -2.69
N PRO A 210 -9.89 1.81 -1.36
CA PRO A 210 -8.93 1.30 -0.39
C PRO A 210 -9.03 -0.23 -0.21
N GLY A 211 -10.14 -0.82 -0.64
CA GLY A 211 -10.40 -2.23 -0.45
C GLY A 211 -10.36 -2.61 1.04
N SER A 212 -9.70 -3.72 1.31
CA SER A 212 -9.50 -4.22 2.69
C SER A 212 -8.75 -3.28 3.65
N ALA A 213 -8.12 -2.20 3.19
CA ALA A 213 -7.50 -1.21 4.07
C ALA A 213 -8.53 -0.33 4.79
N PHE A 214 -9.81 -0.35 4.39
CA PHE A 214 -10.87 0.35 5.14
C PHE A 214 -11.36 -0.43 6.38
N LYS A 215 -11.16 -1.76 6.39
CA LYS A 215 -11.70 -2.65 7.43
C LYS A 215 -11.35 -2.24 8.86
N PRO A 216 -10.13 -1.76 9.19
CA PRO A 216 -9.81 -1.38 10.57
C PRO A 216 -10.76 -0.32 11.16
N ILE A 217 -11.32 0.58 10.34
CA ILE A 217 -12.29 1.58 10.78
C ILE A 217 -13.61 0.90 11.22
N ILE A 218 -14.09 -0.06 10.43
CA ILE A 218 -15.31 -0.83 10.75
C ILE A 218 -15.09 -1.70 11.99
N TYR A 219 -13.91 -2.31 12.11
CA TYR A 219 -13.58 -3.14 13.26
C TYR A 219 -13.43 -2.29 14.53
N ALA A 220 -12.84 -1.10 14.45
CA ALA A 220 -12.78 -0.16 15.58
C ALA A 220 -14.19 0.27 16.02
N ALA A 221 -15.06 0.65 15.08
CA ALA A 221 -16.46 0.99 15.35
C ALA A 221 -17.21 -0.17 16.02
N ALA A 222 -16.94 -1.41 15.60
CA ALA A 222 -17.52 -2.60 16.20
C ALA A 222 -17.04 -2.87 17.63
N LEU A 223 -15.77 -2.64 17.94
CA LEU A 223 -15.25 -2.74 19.30
C LEU A 223 -15.95 -1.73 20.23
N ASP A 224 -16.12 -0.49 19.78
CA ASP A 224 -16.83 0.55 20.54
C ASP A 224 -18.34 0.29 20.67
N LYS A 225 -18.89 -0.65 19.87
CA LYS A 225 -20.28 -1.13 19.97
C LYS A 225 -20.42 -2.46 20.73
N GLY A 226 -19.40 -2.84 21.49
CA GLY A 226 -19.45 -3.98 22.43
C GLY A 226 -19.00 -5.32 21.84
N LEU A 227 -18.53 -5.37 20.60
CA LEU A 227 -17.82 -6.56 20.12
C LEU A 227 -16.41 -6.61 20.72
N THR A 228 -15.87 -7.82 20.84
CA THR A 228 -14.54 -8.07 21.38
C THR A 228 -13.71 -8.86 20.37
N PRO A 229 -12.38 -8.89 20.48
CA PRO A 229 -11.54 -9.73 19.63
C PRO A 229 -11.89 -11.23 19.61
N SER A 230 -12.51 -11.73 20.70
CA SER A 230 -12.98 -13.11 20.84
C SER A 230 -14.41 -13.34 20.37
N SER A 231 -15.18 -12.27 20.10
CA SER A 231 -16.56 -12.42 19.63
C SER A 231 -16.63 -13.30 18.38
N ILE A 232 -17.51 -14.28 18.38
CA ILE A 232 -17.66 -15.22 17.27
C ILE A 232 -18.54 -14.61 16.19
N ILE A 233 -18.06 -14.62 14.95
CA ILE A 233 -18.79 -14.18 13.76
C ILE A 233 -18.85 -15.37 12.79
N ILE A 234 -20.06 -15.65 12.29
CA ILE A 234 -20.28 -16.78 11.37
C ILE A 234 -19.78 -16.43 9.96
N ASP A 235 -18.68 -17.04 9.50
CA ASP A 235 -18.16 -16.95 8.13
C ASP A 235 -18.84 -18.00 7.24
N ALA A 236 -20.10 -17.75 6.89
CA ALA A 236 -20.97 -18.55 6.02
C ALA A 236 -21.61 -17.66 4.95
N PRO A 237 -22.04 -18.22 3.79
CA PRO A 237 -22.59 -17.45 2.67
C PRO A 237 -23.55 -16.34 3.11
N PHE A 238 -23.43 -15.19 2.46
CA PHE A 238 -24.28 -14.04 2.71
C PHE A 238 -24.98 -13.68 1.40
N ILE A 239 -26.29 -13.49 1.49
CA ILE A 239 -27.13 -13.05 0.38
C ILE A 239 -27.93 -11.86 0.89
N SER A 240 -27.95 -10.77 0.14
CA SER A 240 -28.78 -9.61 0.44
C SER A 240 -29.43 -9.11 -0.84
N PRO A 241 -30.71 -8.71 -0.81
CA PRO A 241 -31.28 -7.92 -1.91
C PRO A 241 -30.55 -6.58 -2.02
N ILE A 242 -30.36 -6.08 -3.24
CA ILE A 242 -29.88 -4.72 -3.54
C ILE A 242 -30.94 -3.99 -4.36
N GLY A 243 -31.42 -2.85 -3.86
CA GLY A 243 -32.34 -1.96 -4.57
C GLY A 243 -33.79 -2.44 -4.56
N GLU A 244 -34.63 -1.76 -5.36
CA GLU A 244 -36.04 -2.13 -5.57
C GLU A 244 -36.21 -3.28 -6.57
N GLU A 245 -35.19 -3.55 -7.40
CA GLU A 245 -35.15 -4.72 -8.29
C GLU A 245 -34.60 -5.94 -7.54
N GLU A 246 -35.11 -7.16 -7.81
CA GLU A 246 -34.74 -8.44 -7.19
C GLU A 246 -33.28 -8.93 -7.44
N LYS A 247 -32.32 -8.02 -7.64
CA LYS A 247 -30.91 -8.39 -7.79
C LYS A 247 -30.31 -8.80 -6.44
N LEU A 248 -29.96 -10.08 -6.35
CA LEU A 248 -29.30 -10.65 -5.17
C LEU A 248 -27.79 -10.39 -5.18
N TRP A 249 -27.28 -9.73 -4.15
CA TRP A 249 -25.85 -9.60 -3.91
C TRP A 249 -25.30 -10.79 -3.16
N LYS A 250 -24.35 -11.47 -3.78
CA LYS A 250 -23.66 -12.65 -3.26
C LYS A 250 -22.16 -12.36 -3.14
N PRO A 251 -21.72 -11.59 -2.13
CA PRO A 251 -20.30 -11.30 -1.92
C PRO A 251 -19.53 -12.60 -1.68
N LYS A 252 -18.25 -12.62 -2.08
CA LYS A 252 -17.35 -13.76 -1.90
C LYS A 252 -16.10 -13.39 -1.10
N ASN A 253 -15.55 -14.38 -0.41
CA ASN A 253 -14.19 -14.30 0.15
C ASN A 253 -13.16 -14.49 -0.98
N TYR A 254 -11.97 -13.91 -0.82
CA TYR A 254 -10.89 -13.98 -1.83
C TYR A 254 -10.48 -15.41 -2.25
N LYS A 255 -10.64 -16.41 -1.36
CA LYS A 255 -10.36 -17.84 -1.64
C LYS A 255 -11.63 -18.70 -1.77
N GLU A 256 -12.80 -18.07 -1.89
CA GLU A 256 -14.13 -18.71 -1.99
C GLU A 256 -14.45 -19.78 -0.92
N LYS A 257 -13.68 -19.85 0.17
CA LYS A 257 -13.88 -20.77 1.28
C LYS A 257 -14.58 -20.10 2.45
N PHE A 258 -15.51 -20.84 3.06
CA PHE A 258 -16.20 -20.51 4.31
C PHE A 258 -15.57 -21.29 5.46
N TYR A 259 -15.53 -20.67 6.65
CA TYR A 259 -14.85 -21.23 7.83
C TYR A 259 -15.81 -21.42 9.01
N GLY A 260 -17.08 -21.05 8.87
CA GLY A 260 -18.06 -21.18 9.95
C GLY A 260 -17.78 -20.23 11.13
N PRO A 261 -18.12 -20.62 12.37
CA PRO A 261 -17.88 -19.82 13.57
C PRO A 261 -16.40 -19.43 13.71
N THR A 262 -16.10 -18.15 13.58
CA THR A 262 -14.72 -17.63 13.53
C THR A 262 -14.57 -16.41 14.45
N PRO A 263 -13.49 -16.31 15.26
CA PRO A 263 -13.25 -15.14 16.10
C PRO A 263 -13.10 -13.83 15.29
N PHE A 264 -13.64 -12.74 15.82
CA PHE A 264 -13.57 -11.38 15.28
C PHE A 264 -12.13 -11.01 14.86
N ARG A 265 -11.14 -11.29 15.73
CA ARG A 265 -9.70 -11.13 15.46
C ARG A 265 -9.30 -11.71 14.10
N THR A 266 -9.68 -12.96 13.84
CA THR A 266 -9.29 -13.71 12.64
C THR A 266 -9.87 -13.06 11.37
N GLY A 267 -11.07 -12.49 11.46
CA GLY A 267 -11.69 -11.76 10.36
C GLY A 267 -10.82 -10.63 9.84
N LEU A 268 -10.24 -9.82 10.74
CA LEU A 268 -9.35 -8.71 10.36
C LEU A 268 -7.99 -9.21 9.86
N ILE A 269 -7.35 -10.13 10.59
CA ILE A 269 -6.02 -10.68 10.27
C ILE A 269 -6.00 -11.33 8.88
N LYS A 270 -7.01 -12.15 8.59
CA LYS A 270 -7.15 -12.87 7.31
C LYS A 270 -7.98 -12.10 6.29
N SER A 271 -8.43 -10.89 6.63
CA SER A 271 -9.15 -9.98 5.74
C SER A 271 -10.42 -10.58 5.15
N ARG A 272 -11.21 -11.33 5.93
CA ARG A 272 -12.44 -12.02 5.48
C ARG A 272 -13.51 -11.00 5.10
N ASN A 273 -14.10 -11.12 3.92
CA ASN A 273 -15.07 -10.16 3.41
C ASN A 273 -16.43 -10.33 4.06
N ILE A 274 -16.90 -11.59 4.13
CA ILE A 274 -18.21 -11.93 4.68
C ILE A 274 -18.34 -11.53 6.14
N MET A 275 -17.31 -11.81 6.96
CA MET A 275 -17.30 -11.37 8.36
C MET A 275 -17.40 -9.85 8.48
N THR A 276 -16.66 -9.08 7.66
CA THR A 276 -16.73 -7.62 7.71
C THR A 276 -18.11 -7.09 7.31
N ILE A 277 -18.76 -7.72 6.32
CA ILE A 277 -20.12 -7.37 5.91
C ILE A 277 -21.11 -7.63 7.06
N LYS A 278 -21.02 -8.79 7.72
CA LYS A 278 -21.88 -9.12 8.86
C LYS A 278 -21.64 -8.18 10.05
N ILE A 279 -20.38 -7.81 10.32
CA ILE A 279 -20.03 -6.80 11.32
C ILE A 279 -20.66 -5.46 10.96
N LEU A 280 -20.49 -4.99 9.72
CA LEU A 280 -21.07 -3.72 9.27
C LEU A 280 -22.60 -3.72 9.37
N LYS A 281 -23.25 -4.82 8.99
CA LYS A 281 -24.71 -4.99 9.13
C LYS A 281 -25.13 -4.90 10.60
N LYS A 282 -24.42 -5.58 11.52
CA LYS A 282 -24.71 -5.58 12.96
C LYS A 282 -24.54 -4.19 13.60
N ILE A 283 -23.49 -3.45 13.22
CA ILE A 283 -23.24 -2.12 13.81
C ILE A 283 -24.03 -1.01 13.13
N GLY A 284 -24.51 -1.24 11.90
CA GLY A 284 -25.22 -0.28 11.08
C GLY A 284 -24.29 0.58 10.22
N VAL A 285 -24.65 0.77 8.95
CA VAL A 285 -23.82 1.51 7.97
C VAL A 285 -23.63 2.97 8.39
N LYS A 286 -24.70 3.64 8.84
CA LYS A 286 -24.64 5.02 9.33
C LYS A 286 -23.62 5.18 10.46
N HIS A 287 -23.64 4.27 11.44
CA HIS A 287 -22.69 4.30 12.55
C HIS A 287 -21.24 4.17 12.07
N ALA A 288 -20.97 3.26 11.13
CA ALA A 288 -19.63 3.11 10.56
C ALA A 288 -19.17 4.36 9.79
N ILE A 289 -20.06 5.03 9.06
CA ILE A 289 -19.76 6.29 8.37
C ILE A 289 -19.46 7.40 9.37
N ASP A 290 -20.31 7.59 10.38
CA ASP A 290 -20.12 8.59 11.44
C ASP A 290 -18.79 8.36 12.17
N TYR A 291 -18.44 7.09 12.42
CA TYR A 291 -17.15 6.70 13.00
C TYR A 291 -15.98 7.04 12.07
N ALA A 292 -16.10 6.75 10.77
CA ALA A 292 -15.06 7.08 9.79
C ALA A 292 -14.84 8.60 9.69
N ARG A 293 -15.91 9.40 9.77
CA ARG A 293 -15.83 10.87 9.82
C ARG A 293 -15.10 11.34 11.07
N ARG A 294 -15.41 10.77 12.23
CA ARG A 294 -14.71 11.06 13.50
C ARG A 294 -13.22 10.75 13.41
N MET A 295 -12.84 9.70 12.68
CA MET A 295 -11.44 9.36 12.40
C MET A 295 -10.79 10.22 11.29
N GLY A 296 -11.50 11.22 10.76
CA GLY A 296 -10.97 12.17 9.79
C GLY A 296 -11.06 11.73 8.32
N ILE A 297 -11.89 10.75 7.97
CA ILE A 297 -12.17 10.49 6.54
C ILE A 297 -13.03 11.64 6.01
N ASP A 298 -12.52 12.39 5.01
CA ASP A 298 -13.22 13.53 4.39
C ASP A 298 -13.83 13.15 3.03
N SER A 299 -13.27 12.14 2.35
CA SER A 299 -13.78 11.61 1.08
C SER A 299 -15.22 11.08 1.21
N PRO A 300 -16.05 11.20 0.16
CA PRO A 300 -17.42 10.65 0.16
C PRO A 300 -17.45 9.16 0.45
N LEU A 301 -18.44 8.72 1.21
CA LEU A 301 -18.66 7.31 1.58
C LEU A 301 -20.05 6.89 1.14
N SER A 302 -20.14 5.71 0.52
CA SER A 302 -21.41 5.12 0.09
C SER A 302 -22.14 4.54 1.30
N ALA A 303 -23.45 4.81 1.40
CA ALA A 303 -24.28 4.39 2.53
C ALA A 303 -24.89 2.99 2.32
N ASP A 304 -24.06 2.03 1.91
CA ASP A 304 -24.47 0.64 1.66
C ASP A 304 -23.47 -0.39 2.24
N LEU A 305 -23.83 -1.68 2.20
CA LEU A 305 -23.00 -2.75 2.77
C LEU A 305 -21.69 -3.00 2.01
N SER A 306 -21.55 -2.53 0.77
CA SER A 306 -20.29 -2.65 0.01
C SER A 306 -19.16 -1.84 0.65
N LEU A 307 -19.49 -0.86 1.50
CA LEU A 307 -18.53 -0.13 2.32
C LEU A 307 -17.64 -1.07 3.16
N ALA A 308 -18.17 -2.24 3.57
CA ALA A 308 -17.41 -3.29 4.26
C ALA A 308 -16.20 -3.81 3.46
N LEU A 309 -16.24 -3.65 2.14
CA LEU A 309 -15.21 -4.07 1.22
C LEU A 309 -14.30 -2.90 0.80
N GLY A 310 -14.55 -1.68 1.27
CA GLY A 310 -13.81 -0.48 0.88
C GLY A 310 -14.09 -0.07 -0.57
N SER A 311 -15.36 -0.08 -0.98
CA SER A 311 -15.82 0.26 -2.33
C SER A 311 -15.84 1.76 -2.62
N SER A 312 -15.86 2.62 -1.59
CA SER A 312 -15.81 4.08 -1.76
C SER A 312 -14.39 4.58 -2.02
N GLY A 313 -14.22 5.46 -3.00
CA GLY A 313 -12.91 6.03 -3.35
C GLY A 313 -12.41 7.02 -2.29
N LEU A 314 -11.24 6.76 -1.70
CA LEU A 314 -10.60 7.61 -0.70
C LEU A 314 -9.28 8.20 -1.22
N SER A 315 -8.90 9.35 -0.68
CA SER A 315 -7.52 9.86 -0.82
C SER A 315 -6.56 9.07 0.08
N LEU A 316 -5.28 8.99 -0.32
CA LEU A 316 -4.25 8.36 0.52
C LEU A 316 -4.04 9.12 1.83
N VAL A 317 -4.15 10.44 1.80
CA VAL A 317 -4.07 11.28 3.00
C VAL A 317 -5.18 10.94 3.98
N ASP A 318 -6.43 10.81 3.54
CA ASP A 318 -7.56 10.51 4.42
C ASP A 318 -7.34 9.21 5.18
N LEU A 319 -7.01 8.14 4.46
CA LEU A 319 -6.84 6.83 5.07
C LEU A 319 -5.60 6.79 5.98
N THR A 320 -4.50 7.42 5.58
CA THR A 320 -3.29 7.49 6.43
C THR A 320 -3.55 8.31 7.69
N LYS A 321 -4.29 9.41 7.59
CA LYS A 321 -4.73 10.23 8.71
C LYS A 321 -5.61 9.41 9.67
N ALA A 322 -6.57 8.63 9.18
CA ALA A 322 -7.38 7.76 10.04
C ALA A 322 -6.53 6.73 10.80
N TYR A 323 -5.48 6.17 10.18
CA TYR A 323 -4.59 5.23 10.86
C TYR A 323 -3.71 5.89 11.94
N SER A 324 -3.51 7.20 11.88
CA SER A 324 -2.80 7.93 12.93
C SER A 324 -3.53 7.90 14.26
N VAL A 325 -4.86 7.78 14.25
CA VAL A 325 -5.67 7.61 15.46
C VAL A 325 -5.23 6.36 16.24
N PHE A 326 -4.97 5.25 15.55
CA PHE A 326 -4.49 4.02 16.21
C PHE A 326 -3.06 4.20 16.73
N ALA A 327 -2.17 4.79 15.93
CA ALA A 327 -0.78 5.00 16.29
C ALA A 327 -0.61 5.98 17.46
N ASN A 328 -1.54 6.93 17.61
CA ASN A 328 -1.50 8.01 18.59
C ASN A 328 -2.51 7.82 19.73
N GLY A 329 -2.81 6.57 20.11
CA GLY A 329 -3.59 6.26 21.31
C GLY A 329 -5.02 6.78 21.31
N GLY A 330 -5.64 6.96 20.14
CA GLY A 330 -7.02 7.42 20.00
C GLY A 330 -7.17 8.90 19.62
N MET A 331 -6.06 9.64 19.53
CA MET A 331 -6.05 11.04 19.15
C MET A 331 -5.91 11.22 17.63
N LEU A 332 -6.85 11.94 17.02
CA LEU A 332 -6.75 12.36 15.63
C LEU A 332 -5.83 13.57 15.52
N VAL A 333 -4.84 13.50 14.64
CA VAL A 333 -3.98 14.64 14.30
C VAL A 333 -4.37 15.26 12.97
N LYS A 334 -4.29 16.59 12.88
CA LYS A 334 -4.40 17.31 11.61
C LYS A 334 -3.05 17.31 10.90
N PRO A 335 -2.95 16.87 9.63
CA PRO A 335 -1.71 16.98 8.88
C PRO A 335 -1.22 18.42 8.76
N VAL A 336 0.00 18.68 9.22
CA VAL A 336 0.65 19.99 9.15
C VAL A 336 1.76 19.93 8.10
N PHE A 337 1.63 20.75 7.06
CA PHE A 337 2.60 20.84 5.97
C PHE A 337 3.55 22.04 6.10
N ILE A 338 3.05 23.14 6.67
CA ILE A 338 3.75 24.41 6.85
C ILE A 338 3.75 24.72 8.34
N THR A 339 4.90 25.01 8.94
CA THR A 339 4.99 25.45 10.33
C THR A 339 4.93 26.97 10.45
N LYS A 340 5.52 27.69 9.50
CA LYS A 340 5.60 29.15 9.56
C LYS A 340 5.67 29.79 8.17
N ILE A 341 4.99 30.92 7.98
CA ILE A 341 5.13 31.80 6.82
C ILE A 341 5.47 33.19 7.32
N ILE A 342 6.56 33.78 6.82
CA ILE A 342 6.93 35.16 7.09
C ILE A 342 7.03 35.94 5.77
N ASP A 343 6.65 37.21 5.80
CA ASP A 343 6.82 38.11 4.66
C ASP A 343 8.25 38.70 4.58
N ARG A 344 8.49 39.53 3.56
CA ARG A 344 9.78 40.21 3.35
C ARG A 344 10.21 41.12 4.50
N ASN A 345 9.27 41.63 5.29
CA ASN A 345 9.52 42.54 6.41
C ASN A 345 9.70 41.77 7.73
N GLY A 346 9.66 40.43 7.70
CA GLY A 346 9.74 39.58 8.88
C GLY A 346 8.42 39.44 9.64
N LYS A 347 7.29 39.97 9.12
CA LYS A 347 5.97 39.78 9.73
C LYS A 347 5.53 38.33 9.56
N ILE A 348 5.12 37.70 10.65
CA ILE A 348 4.55 36.36 10.64
C ILE A 348 3.13 36.44 10.07
N LEU A 349 2.90 35.74 8.95
CA LEU A 349 1.59 35.62 8.32
C LEU A 349 0.85 34.37 8.81
N GLU A 350 1.60 33.31 9.12
CA GLU A 350 1.05 32.04 9.58
C GLU A 350 2.04 31.34 10.49
N GLU A 351 1.53 30.75 11.56
CA GLU A 351 2.27 29.86 12.43
C GLU A 351 1.33 28.71 12.83
N ASN A 352 1.69 27.49 12.45
CA ASN A 352 0.90 26.30 12.72
C ASN A 352 1.59 25.44 13.76
N GLN A 353 0.86 25.10 14.80
CA GLN A 353 1.25 24.14 15.82
C GLN A 353 0.51 22.82 15.62
N PRO A 354 1.03 21.69 16.12
CA PRO A 354 0.28 20.45 16.20
C PRO A 354 -1.08 20.65 16.88
N SER A 355 -2.11 20.06 16.29
CA SER A 355 -3.47 20.07 16.85
C SER A 355 -4.03 18.65 16.88
N PHE A 356 -4.68 18.30 17.97
CA PHE A 356 -5.23 16.97 18.20
C PHE A 356 -6.66 17.06 18.72
N SER A 357 -7.47 16.08 18.38
CA SER A 357 -8.81 15.89 18.94
C SER A 357 -8.99 14.43 19.31
N GLU A 358 -9.65 14.16 20.44
CA GLU A 358 -10.04 12.80 20.80
C GLU A 358 -10.97 12.23 19.72
N SER A 359 -10.63 11.04 19.21
CA SER A 359 -11.44 10.35 18.20
C SER A 359 -12.02 9.05 18.76
N ILE A 360 -11.20 8.23 19.40
CA ILE A 360 -11.61 6.93 19.97
C ILE A 360 -10.92 6.73 21.31
N SER A 361 -11.42 5.80 22.13
CA SER A 361 -10.78 5.49 23.42
C SER A 361 -9.36 4.93 23.23
N GLN A 362 -8.50 5.15 24.22
CA GLN A 362 -7.13 4.63 24.21
C GLN A 362 -7.11 3.09 24.20
N GLU A 363 -8.08 2.46 24.87
CA GLU A 363 -8.27 1.02 24.88
C GLU A 363 -8.59 0.49 23.49
N THR A 364 -9.56 1.09 22.79
CA THR A 364 -9.93 0.68 21.42
C THR A 364 -8.76 0.91 20.46
N ALA A 365 -8.05 2.03 20.57
CA ALA A 365 -6.85 2.30 19.77
C ALA A 365 -5.76 1.24 19.97
N TYR A 366 -5.53 0.82 21.23
CA TYR A 366 -4.54 -0.20 21.56
C TYR A 366 -4.98 -1.60 21.10
N ILE A 367 -6.24 -1.99 21.31
CA ILE A 367 -6.77 -3.28 20.83
C ILE A 367 -6.67 -3.36 19.30
N MET A 368 -7.03 -2.29 18.59
CA MET A 368 -6.87 -2.23 17.14
C MET A 368 -5.40 -2.31 16.72
N THR A 369 -4.50 -1.65 17.45
CA THR A 369 -3.06 -1.76 17.23
C THR A 369 -2.57 -3.19 17.42
N ASP A 370 -3.03 -3.91 18.45
CA ASP A 370 -2.71 -5.32 18.67
C ASP A 370 -3.22 -6.23 17.55
N LEU A 371 -4.46 -6.02 17.09
CA LEU A 371 -5.02 -6.73 15.94
C LEU A 371 -4.24 -6.44 14.64
N LEU A 372 -3.82 -5.21 14.42
CA LEU A 372 -3.03 -4.80 13.25
C LEU A 372 -1.58 -5.26 13.32
N LYS A 373 -1.00 -5.42 14.52
CA LYS A 373 0.26 -6.17 14.70
C LYS A 373 0.06 -7.62 14.28
N ALA A 374 -1.06 -8.23 14.66
CA ALA A 374 -1.38 -9.60 14.28
C ALA A 374 -1.62 -9.76 12.75
N VAL A 375 -2.12 -8.73 12.06
CA VAL A 375 -2.13 -8.70 10.58
C VAL A 375 -0.71 -8.81 10.01
N VAL A 376 0.25 -8.14 10.62
CA VAL A 376 1.66 -8.22 10.22
C VAL A 376 2.26 -9.57 10.62
N THR A 377 2.08 -10.05 11.85
CA THR A 377 2.74 -11.26 12.35
C THR A 377 2.09 -12.57 11.91
N GLU A 378 0.82 -12.58 11.57
CA GLU A 378 0.06 -13.80 11.28
C GLU A 378 -0.76 -13.71 9.98
N GLY A 379 -0.88 -12.52 9.40
CA GLY A 379 -1.87 -12.22 8.37
C GLY A 379 -1.30 -11.78 7.03
N THR A 380 -2.09 -10.94 6.37
CA THR A 380 -1.84 -10.46 4.99
C THR A 380 -0.65 -9.48 4.89
N GLY A 381 -0.27 -8.84 6.00
CA GLY A 381 0.82 -7.86 6.08
C GLY A 381 2.21 -8.48 6.34
N TRP A 382 2.37 -9.79 6.20
CA TRP A 382 3.55 -10.52 6.67
C TRP A 382 4.91 -10.03 6.18
N ARG A 383 4.99 -9.39 5.00
CA ARG A 383 6.25 -8.82 4.50
C ARG A 383 6.77 -7.69 5.37
N ALA A 384 5.90 -6.94 6.04
CA ALA A 384 6.31 -5.89 6.96
C ALA A 384 7.08 -6.44 8.19
N LYS A 385 6.99 -7.75 8.50
CA LYS A 385 7.81 -8.38 9.54
C LYS A 385 9.31 -8.22 9.29
N ALA A 386 9.72 -8.14 8.02
CA ALA A 386 11.14 -7.96 7.65
C ALA A 386 11.71 -6.57 7.99
N LEU A 387 10.91 -5.70 8.64
CA LEU A 387 11.41 -4.49 9.29
C LEU A 387 12.05 -4.80 10.65
N SER A 388 11.71 -5.95 11.27
CA SER A 388 12.25 -6.40 12.57
C SER A 388 12.07 -5.38 13.71
N ARG A 389 10.93 -4.67 13.70
CA ARG A 389 10.56 -3.65 14.70
C ARG A 389 9.06 -3.76 15.02
N PRO A 390 8.58 -3.28 16.18
CA PRO A 390 7.16 -3.22 16.50
C PRO A 390 6.41 -2.37 15.47
N VAL A 391 5.59 -3.03 14.64
CA VAL A 391 4.77 -2.36 13.63
C VAL A 391 3.40 -3.00 13.50
N ALA A 392 2.45 -2.16 13.15
CA ALA A 392 1.07 -2.51 12.87
C ALA A 392 0.73 -2.05 11.45
N GLY A 393 -0.16 -2.75 10.75
CA GLY A 393 -0.57 -2.29 9.43
C GLY A 393 -1.57 -3.20 8.76
N LYS A 394 -2.08 -2.74 7.62
CA LYS A 394 -3.09 -3.47 6.84
C LYS A 394 -2.84 -3.31 5.35
N THR A 395 -2.95 -4.43 4.64
CA THR A 395 -3.04 -4.44 3.18
C THR A 395 -4.45 -4.07 2.73
N GLY A 396 -4.53 -3.32 1.63
CA GLY A 396 -5.75 -3.12 0.85
C GLY A 396 -5.54 -3.67 -0.56
N THR A 397 -6.55 -4.36 -1.05
CA THR A 397 -6.60 -4.87 -2.41
C THR A 397 -8.05 -4.75 -2.86
N THR A 398 -8.27 -4.21 -4.05
CA THR A 398 -9.60 -4.15 -4.68
C THR A 398 -9.91 -5.42 -5.46
N ASN A 399 -11.14 -5.53 -5.93
CA ASN A 399 -11.47 -6.52 -6.96
C ASN A 399 -10.62 -6.26 -8.22
N ASP A 400 -10.34 -7.32 -8.97
CA ASP A 400 -9.49 -7.33 -10.18
C ASP A 400 -8.08 -6.75 -10.01
N LEU A 401 -7.59 -6.58 -8.77
CA LEU A 401 -6.21 -6.15 -8.49
C LEU A 401 -5.83 -4.79 -9.13
N ARG A 402 -6.81 -3.87 -9.23
CA ARG A 402 -6.63 -2.52 -9.80
C ARG A 402 -5.91 -1.56 -8.85
N ASP A 403 -6.12 -1.73 -7.55
CA ASP A 403 -5.48 -0.93 -6.52
C ASP A 403 -4.85 -1.82 -5.44
N ALA A 404 -3.60 -1.49 -5.11
CA ALA A 404 -2.86 -2.10 -4.02
C ALA A 404 -2.49 -1.03 -3.00
N TRP A 405 -2.83 -1.29 -1.73
CA TRP A 405 -2.56 -0.41 -0.61
C TRP A 405 -1.79 -1.10 0.49
N PHE A 406 -0.96 -0.34 1.19
CA PHE A 406 -0.48 -0.71 2.51
C PHE A 406 -0.41 0.53 3.39
N ILE A 407 -1.18 0.52 4.47
CA ILE A 407 -1.10 1.56 5.51
C ILE A 407 -0.55 0.90 6.77
N GLY A 408 0.58 1.40 7.25
CA GLY A 408 1.28 0.84 8.39
C GLY A 408 1.97 1.91 9.22
N PHE A 409 2.19 1.59 10.49
CA PHE A 409 2.74 2.51 11.47
C PHE A 409 3.58 1.80 12.53
N ASN A 410 4.49 2.57 13.10
CA ASN A 410 5.08 2.33 14.42
C ASN A 410 4.59 3.44 15.37
N PRO A 411 5.04 3.52 16.64
CA PRO A 411 4.58 4.56 17.57
C PRO A 411 4.92 6.01 17.15
N THR A 412 5.79 6.22 16.16
CA THR A 412 6.29 7.55 15.78
C THR A 412 5.82 8.00 14.41
N LEU A 413 5.74 7.10 13.43
CA LEU A 413 5.44 7.39 12.04
C LEU A 413 4.28 6.54 11.53
N VAL A 414 3.41 7.18 10.77
CA VAL A 414 2.31 6.55 10.03
C VAL A 414 2.56 6.79 8.55
N THR A 415 2.63 5.70 7.79
CA THR A 415 2.91 5.77 6.36
C THR A 415 1.89 4.97 5.58
N GLY A 416 1.27 5.64 4.60
CA GLY A 416 0.44 5.02 3.60
C GLY A 416 1.14 4.94 2.25
N VAL A 417 0.92 3.82 1.55
CA VAL A 417 1.34 3.62 0.17
C VAL A 417 0.16 3.11 -0.66
N TRP A 418 0.02 3.66 -1.86
CA TRP A 418 -0.87 3.17 -2.92
C TRP A 418 -0.05 2.87 -4.19
N VAL A 419 -0.47 1.85 -4.94
CA VAL A 419 0.04 1.48 -6.26
C VAL A 419 -1.13 1.08 -7.17
N GLY A 420 -1.11 1.54 -8.42
CA GLY A 420 -2.12 1.22 -9.42
C GLY A 420 -1.95 2.01 -10.72
N TYR A 421 -2.75 1.67 -11.72
CA TYR A 421 -2.83 2.43 -12.98
C TYR A 421 -3.89 3.54 -12.90
N ASP A 422 -3.63 4.68 -13.53
CA ASP A 422 -4.54 5.83 -13.50
C ASP A 422 -5.88 5.52 -14.19
N ASP A 423 -5.85 4.78 -15.29
CA ASP A 423 -7.02 4.28 -16.03
C ASP A 423 -7.79 3.16 -15.29
N SER A 424 -7.28 2.73 -14.12
CA SER A 424 -7.82 1.62 -13.32
C SER A 424 -7.74 0.25 -13.99
N SER A 425 -6.78 0.05 -14.90
CA SER A 425 -6.43 -1.26 -15.43
C SER A 425 -5.89 -2.20 -14.34
N PRO A 426 -6.18 -3.52 -14.41
CA PRO A 426 -5.60 -4.52 -13.52
C PRO A 426 -4.06 -4.53 -13.56
N MET A 427 -3.41 -4.69 -12.39
CA MET A 427 -1.94 -4.89 -12.31
C MET A 427 -1.49 -6.35 -12.54
N GLY A 428 -2.42 -7.21 -12.95
CA GLY A 428 -2.15 -8.63 -13.19
C GLY A 428 -2.23 -9.54 -11.97
N LYS A 429 -2.33 -10.84 -12.24
CA LYS A 429 -2.58 -11.89 -11.25
C LYS A 429 -1.54 -11.91 -10.12
N GLY A 430 -2.01 -11.71 -8.89
CA GLY A 430 -1.21 -11.80 -7.65
C GLY A 430 -0.63 -10.49 -7.14
N GLU A 431 -0.80 -9.38 -7.86
CA GLU A 431 -0.32 -8.05 -7.46
C GLU A 431 -1.28 -7.38 -6.44
N THR A 432 -1.28 -7.95 -5.24
CA THR A 432 -2.07 -7.47 -4.09
C THR A 432 -1.36 -6.34 -3.33
N GLY A 433 -2.06 -5.72 -2.35
CA GLY A 433 -1.45 -4.78 -1.39
C GLY A 433 -0.21 -5.32 -0.67
N SER A 434 -0.14 -6.64 -0.44
CA SER A 434 1.04 -7.27 0.18
C SER A 434 2.25 -7.27 -0.76
N ARG A 435 2.05 -7.20 -2.07
CA ARG A 435 3.09 -7.49 -3.07
C ARG A 435 3.50 -6.27 -3.90
N ALA A 436 2.58 -5.36 -4.19
CA ALA A 436 2.88 -4.10 -4.86
C ALA A 436 3.18 -2.96 -3.85
N ALA A 437 2.32 -2.75 -2.84
CA ALA A 437 2.44 -1.58 -1.94
C ALA A 437 3.32 -1.82 -0.70
N CYS A 438 3.18 -2.98 -0.02
CA CYS A 438 3.91 -3.28 1.21
C CYS A 438 5.45 -3.24 1.05
N PRO A 439 6.06 -3.72 -0.06
CA PRO A 439 7.51 -3.61 -0.26
C PRO A 439 8.01 -2.18 -0.37
N ILE A 440 7.25 -1.27 -1.01
CA ILE A 440 7.57 0.16 -1.06
C ILE A 440 7.57 0.73 0.36
N TRP A 441 6.50 0.45 1.12
CA TRP A 441 6.41 0.88 2.52
C TRP A 441 7.58 0.36 3.35
N LEU A 442 7.93 -0.92 3.20
CA LEU A 442 9.01 -1.57 3.93
C LEU A 442 10.38 -0.96 3.59
N ASN A 443 10.66 -0.73 2.31
CA ASN A 443 11.90 -0.12 1.86
C ASN A 443 12.05 1.31 2.39
N PHE A 444 10.96 2.09 2.37
CA PHE A 444 10.93 3.43 2.97
C PHE A 444 11.17 3.38 4.48
N MET A 445 10.37 2.60 5.21
CA MET A 445 10.45 2.51 6.68
C MET A 445 11.80 1.98 7.16
N ARG A 446 12.41 1.02 6.44
CA ARG A 446 13.75 0.51 6.77
C ARG A 446 14.81 1.59 6.66
N GLU A 447 14.74 2.42 5.63
CA GLU A 447 15.71 3.51 5.42
C GLU A 447 15.56 4.59 6.49
N VAL A 448 14.33 5.04 6.75
CA VAL A 448 14.10 6.19 7.65
C VAL A 448 14.19 5.85 9.14
N LEU A 449 14.11 4.55 9.49
CA LEU A 449 14.23 4.08 10.87
C LEU A 449 15.63 3.50 11.17
N LYS A 450 16.57 3.58 10.21
CA LYS A 450 17.93 3.10 10.40
C LYS A 450 18.64 3.94 11.46
N GLY A 451 19.09 3.31 12.54
CA GLY A 451 19.75 3.97 13.67
C GLY A 451 18.79 4.61 14.69
N GLU A 452 17.48 4.58 14.44
CA GLU A 452 16.49 5.07 15.40
C GLU A 452 16.25 4.06 16.53
N ALA A 453 15.84 4.53 17.70
CA ALA A 453 15.48 3.69 18.84
C ALA A 453 14.24 2.82 18.55
N ILE A 454 14.24 1.57 19.00
CA ILE A 454 13.08 0.67 18.91
C ILE A 454 12.13 1.00 20.06
N ILE A 455 10.99 1.59 19.73
CA ILE A 455 9.98 2.01 20.71
C ILE A 455 8.81 1.00 20.67
N PRO A 456 8.40 0.40 21.81
CA PRO A 456 7.21 -0.44 21.87
C PRO A 456 5.92 0.41 21.84
N PHE A 457 4.81 -0.19 21.46
CA PHE A 457 3.49 0.44 21.64
C PHE A 457 3.17 0.52 23.14
N GLN A 458 2.74 1.70 23.59
CA GLN A 458 2.40 1.92 25.01
C GLN A 458 1.11 1.18 25.36
N HIS A 459 1.17 0.38 26.42
CA HIS A 459 0.04 -0.37 26.94
C HIS A 459 -0.77 0.51 27.92
N PRO A 460 -2.06 0.81 27.66
CA PRO A 460 -2.88 1.61 28.56
C PRO A 460 -3.39 0.81 29.76
N GLU A 461 -3.65 1.48 30.90
CA GLU A 461 -4.13 0.82 32.14
C GLU A 461 -5.49 0.12 32.00
N GLY A 462 -6.37 0.63 31.13
CA GLY A 462 -7.70 0.07 30.84
C GLY A 462 -7.69 -1.18 29.95
N VAL A 463 -6.51 -1.66 29.53
CA VAL A 463 -6.37 -2.87 28.73
C VAL A 463 -5.79 -3.99 29.57
N ILE A 464 -6.23 -5.21 29.28
CA ILE A 464 -5.62 -6.43 29.78
C ILE A 464 -5.25 -7.34 28.61
N ILE A 465 -4.20 -8.12 28.78
CA ILE A 465 -3.77 -9.10 27.78
C ILE A 465 -3.93 -10.50 28.39
N THR A 466 -4.73 -11.34 27.76
CA THR A 466 -4.94 -12.71 28.20
C THR A 466 -4.67 -13.72 27.08
N LYS A 467 -4.43 -14.97 27.47
CA LYS A 467 -4.13 -16.07 26.56
C LYS A 467 -5.43 -16.75 26.15
N ILE A 468 -5.73 -16.73 24.86
CA ILE A 468 -6.98 -17.18 24.27
C ILE A 468 -6.74 -18.45 23.45
N ASP A 469 -7.68 -19.39 23.52
CA ASP A 469 -7.75 -20.53 22.62
C ASP A 469 -8.21 -20.09 21.22
N ALA A 470 -7.43 -20.43 20.20
CA ALA A 470 -7.65 -19.92 18.86
C ALA A 470 -8.89 -20.49 18.17
N ARG A 471 -9.45 -21.61 18.65
CA ARG A 471 -10.65 -22.24 18.10
C ARG A 471 -11.91 -21.71 18.77
N THR A 472 -11.93 -21.63 20.10
CA THR A 472 -13.16 -21.30 20.85
C THR A 472 -13.33 -19.80 21.10
N GLY A 473 -12.24 -19.03 21.11
CA GLY A 473 -12.25 -17.63 21.56
C GLY A 473 -12.35 -17.47 23.09
N LEU A 474 -12.38 -18.57 23.84
CA LEU A 474 -12.39 -18.59 25.32
C LEU A 474 -10.96 -18.53 25.87
N LEU A 475 -10.81 -18.44 27.21
CA LEU A 475 -9.49 -18.53 27.84
C LEU A 475 -8.83 -19.87 27.48
N ALA A 476 -7.53 -19.83 27.21
CA ALA A 476 -6.76 -21.02 26.89
C ALA A 476 -6.66 -21.94 28.11
N SER A 477 -6.99 -23.22 27.93
CA SER A 477 -6.79 -24.27 28.93
C SER A 477 -5.52 -25.07 28.61
N PRO A 478 -5.03 -25.94 29.53
CA PRO A 478 -3.88 -26.80 29.23
C PRO A 478 -4.07 -27.70 28.00
N SER A 479 -5.31 -27.98 27.61
CA SER A 479 -5.65 -28.76 26.41
C SER A 479 -5.75 -27.94 25.13
N SER A 480 -5.58 -26.62 25.20
CA SER A 480 -5.65 -25.74 24.03
C SER A 480 -4.47 -25.98 23.08
N GLN A 481 -4.76 -26.51 21.89
CA GLN A 481 -3.73 -26.83 20.89
C GLN A 481 -3.06 -25.59 20.29
N LYS A 482 -3.84 -24.53 20.04
CA LYS A 482 -3.35 -23.29 19.47
C LYS A 482 -3.84 -22.12 20.29
N THR A 483 -2.91 -21.28 20.72
CA THR A 483 -3.20 -20.14 21.59
C THR A 483 -2.55 -18.87 21.08
N TYR A 484 -3.08 -17.74 21.49
CA TYR A 484 -2.48 -16.43 21.26
C TYR A 484 -2.76 -15.49 22.43
N PHE A 485 -1.90 -14.50 22.62
CA PHE A 485 -2.20 -13.38 23.51
C PHE A 485 -3.05 -12.35 22.77
N GLN A 486 -4.06 -11.83 23.45
CA GLN A 486 -4.99 -10.84 22.90
C GLN A 486 -5.29 -9.78 23.94
N ALA A 487 -5.21 -8.52 23.51
CA ALA A 487 -5.66 -7.36 24.27
C ALA A 487 -7.20 -7.27 24.31
N PHE A 488 -7.76 -6.98 25.48
CA PHE A 488 -9.18 -6.68 25.72
C PHE A 488 -9.30 -5.42 26.56
N LYS A 489 -10.45 -4.73 26.45
CA LYS A 489 -10.82 -3.72 27.43
C LYS A 489 -11.10 -4.44 28.75
N LYS A 490 -10.60 -3.92 29.87
CA LYS A 490 -10.80 -4.52 31.19
C LYS A 490 -12.31 -4.73 31.46
N GLY A 491 -12.68 -5.94 31.86
CA GLY A 491 -14.08 -6.35 32.09
C GLY A 491 -14.80 -6.89 30.85
N THR A 492 -14.12 -7.01 29.70
CA THR A 492 -14.70 -7.56 28.44
C THR A 492 -14.00 -8.82 27.95
N GLU A 493 -12.96 -9.25 28.64
CA GLU A 493 -12.28 -10.51 28.40
C GLU A 493 -13.18 -11.72 28.67
N PRO A 494 -12.94 -12.84 27.98
CA PRO A 494 -13.56 -14.11 28.35
C PRO A 494 -13.21 -14.48 29.80
N THR A 495 -14.21 -14.93 30.55
CA THR A 495 -14.06 -15.41 31.94
C THR A 495 -14.06 -16.95 32.04
N THR A 496 -14.48 -17.63 30.98
CA THR A 496 -14.57 -19.10 30.92
C THR A 496 -13.37 -19.69 30.17
N TYR A 497 -12.86 -20.83 30.66
CA TYR A 497 -11.82 -21.61 30.00
C TYR A 497 -12.36 -22.54 28.92
N SER A 498 -11.55 -22.79 27.90
CA SER A 498 -11.89 -23.74 26.84
C SER A 498 -12.05 -25.16 27.39
N PRO A 499 -13.14 -25.86 27.05
CA PRO A 499 -13.37 -27.22 27.50
C PRO A 499 -12.31 -28.18 26.94
N LYS A 500 -12.12 -29.32 27.61
CA LYS A 500 -11.26 -30.38 27.08
C LYS A 500 -11.88 -30.91 25.77
N PRO A 501 -11.07 -31.24 24.75
CA PRO A 501 -11.54 -31.65 23.42
C PRO A 501 -12.55 -32.81 23.37
N ASP A 502 -12.69 -33.61 24.44
CA ASP A 502 -13.53 -34.83 24.47
C ASP A 502 -14.69 -34.81 25.49
N SER A 503 -15.07 -33.66 26.05
CA SER A 503 -16.25 -33.58 26.94
C SER A 503 -17.55 -33.16 26.23
N GLY A 504 -17.63 -33.35 24.91
CA GLY A 504 -18.83 -33.03 24.14
C GLY A 504 -19.89 -34.13 24.29
N LYS A 505 -20.94 -33.89 25.08
CA LYS A 505 -22.21 -34.60 24.87
C LYS A 505 -22.71 -34.27 23.46
N PRO A 506 -23.14 -35.25 22.64
CA PRO A 506 -23.75 -34.96 21.35
C PRO A 506 -25.07 -34.20 21.58
N GLY A 507 -25.10 -32.90 21.31
CA GLY A 507 -26.34 -32.11 21.41
C GLY A 507 -26.19 -30.60 21.57
N GLU A 508 -25.13 -30.10 22.23
CA GLU A 508 -25.05 -28.67 22.59
C GLU A 508 -24.53 -27.75 21.48
N PHE A 509 -24.08 -28.29 20.34
CA PHE A 509 -23.55 -27.47 19.24
C PHE A 509 -24.65 -26.81 18.36
N PHE A 510 -25.92 -27.14 18.58
CA PHE A 510 -27.06 -26.67 17.76
C PHE A 510 -27.98 -25.64 18.45
N GLN A 511 -27.69 -25.19 19.66
CA GLN A 511 -28.67 -24.44 20.47
C GLN A 511 -28.41 -22.92 20.62
N LEU A 512 -27.79 -22.27 19.63
CA LEU A 512 -27.59 -20.81 19.63
C LEU A 512 -28.29 -20.05 18.49
N ASP A 513 -29.23 -20.69 17.79
CA ASP A 513 -29.91 -20.14 16.60
C ASP A 513 -31.43 -19.87 16.78
N MET A 514 -31.93 -19.57 17.99
CA MET A 514 -33.38 -19.29 18.17
C MET A 514 -33.78 -18.00 18.92
N ASP A 515 -32.85 -17.21 19.48
CA ASP A 515 -33.23 -16.03 20.28
C ASP A 515 -32.90 -14.67 19.63
N TYR A 516 -33.19 -14.51 18.34
CA TYR A 516 -33.22 -13.17 17.69
C TYR A 516 -34.39 -13.01 16.71
N SER A 517 -35.56 -13.50 17.10
CA SER A 517 -36.84 -13.07 16.53
C SER A 517 -37.79 -12.72 17.65
N ASN A 518 -37.70 -11.46 18.11
CA ASN A 518 -38.81 -10.61 18.52
C ASN A 518 -38.38 -9.15 18.40
#